data_AF-A0A259LGE9-F1
#
_entry.id   AF-A0A259LGE9-F1
#
_cell.length_a   1.000
_cell.length_b   1.000
_cell.length_c   1.000
_cell.angle_alpha   90.00
_cell.angle_beta   90.00
_cell.angle_gamma   90.00
#
_symmetry.space_group_name_H-M   'P 1'
#
loop_
_entity.id
_entity.type
_entity.pdbx_description
1 polymer ?
#
loop_
_entity_poly.entity_id
_entity_poly.type
_entity_poly.pdbx_seq_one_letter_code
_entity_poly.pdbx_strand_id
1 'polypeptide(L)'
;MEIDAGILARAFDIGADQILGLLEEKAITSRLDRGVDEDVGTWRLVFFHRNARLTVIMDKAGVVLRQSLVDFGDMPLPRSMHRP
;
A
#
# COMPACT_ATOMS: atom_id res chain seq x y z
N MET A 1 -5.01 -8.39 -10.87
CA MET A 1 -3.87 -8.32 -9.95
C MET A 1 -4.46 -8.25 -8.57
N GLU A 2 -4.05 -9.16 -7.71
CA GLU A 2 -4.52 -9.28 -6.35
C GLU A 2 -3.31 -9.18 -5.43
N ILE A 3 -3.53 -8.69 -4.21
CA ILE A 3 -2.52 -8.63 -3.17
C ILE A 3 -3.05 -9.33 -1.94
N ASP A 4 -2.19 -10.10 -1.27
CA ASP A 4 -2.52 -10.74 0.00
C ASP A 4 -2.79 -9.66 1.08
N ALA A 5 -3.98 -9.68 1.66
CA ALA A 5 -4.37 -8.80 2.77
C ALA A 5 -3.45 -8.95 3.99
N GLY A 6 -2.83 -10.13 4.18
CA GLY A 6 -1.82 -10.39 5.20
C GLY A 6 -0.57 -9.52 5.08
N ILE A 7 -0.31 -8.93 3.91
CA ILE A 7 0.76 -7.92 3.73
C ILE A 7 0.37 -6.62 4.42
N LEU A 8 -0.85 -6.13 4.17
CA LEU A 8 -1.37 -4.90 4.79
C LEU A 8 -1.54 -5.08 6.30
N ALA A 9 -2.07 -6.23 6.72
CA ALA A 9 -2.25 -6.60 8.12
C ALA A 9 -0.94 -6.48 8.91
N ARG A 10 0.13 -7.11 8.42
CA ARG A 10 1.45 -7.05 9.05
C ARG A 10 2.08 -5.65 8.99
N ALA A 11 1.88 -4.94 7.89
CA ALA A 11 2.47 -3.61 7.71
C ALA A 11 1.82 -2.55 8.59
N PHE A 12 0.50 -2.62 8.80
CA PHE A 12 -0.24 -1.64 9.60
C PHE A 12 -0.55 -2.10 11.02
N ASP A 13 -0.13 -3.31 11.40
CA ASP A 13 -0.45 -3.95 12.68
C ASP A 13 -1.98 -4.03 12.92
N ILE A 14 -2.68 -4.55 11.91
CA ILE A 14 -4.15 -4.69 11.87
C ILE A 14 -4.49 -6.17 11.63
N GLY A 15 -5.60 -6.65 12.21
CA GLY A 15 -6.11 -7.99 11.93
C GLY A 15 -6.43 -8.18 10.45
N ALA A 16 -6.02 -9.32 9.86
CA ALA A 16 -6.24 -9.58 8.43
C ALA A 16 -7.74 -9.59 8.05
N ASP A 17 -8.60 -9.99 8.98
CA ASP A 17 -10.06 -9.95 8.89
C ASP A 17 -10.63 -8.53 8.85
N GLN A 18 -9.92 -7.54 9.39
CA GLN A 18 -10.35 -6.14 9.41
C GLN A 18 -9.96 -5.38 8.14
N ILE A 19 -9.00 -5.88 7.36
CA ILE A 19 -8.47 -5.17 6.17
C ILE A 19 -9.56 -4.88 5.15
N LEU A 20 -10.41 -5.86 4.83
CA LEU A 20 -11.48 -5.68 3.86
C LEU A 20 -12.50 -4.63 4.33
N GLY A 21 -12.94 -4.71 5.59
CA GLY A 21 -13.86 -3.71 6.16
C GLY A 21 -13.27 -2.29 6.11
N LEU A 22 -11.99 -2.13 6.46
CA LEU A 22 -11.33 -0.82 6.42
C LEU A 22 -11.13 -0.27 4.99
N LEU A 23 -10.96 -1.15 4.00
CA LEU A 23 -10.95 -0.75 2.58
C LEU A 23 -12.35 -0.31 2.12
N GLU A 24 -13.40 -1.04 2.51
CA GLU A 24 -14.80 -0.71 2.21
C GLU A 24 -15.22 0.63 2.84
N GLU A 25 -14.81 0.85 4.08
CA GLU A 25 -15.03 2.10 4.83
C GLU A 25 -14.13 3.26 4.37
N LYS A 26 -13.20 3.01 3.44
CA LYS A 26 -12.17 3.97 2.98
C LYS A 26 -11.25 4.49 4.09
N ALA A 27 -11.14 3.76 5.20
CA ALA A 27 -10.17 4.00 6.26
C ALA A 27 -8.76 3.54 5.85
N ILE A 28 -8.67 2.54 4.98
CA ILE A 28 -7.49 2.27 4.16
C ILE A 28 -7.82 2.73 2.74
N THR A 29 -6.93 3.50 2.13
CA THR A 29 -7.05 3.89 0.72
C THR A 29 -5.83 3.43 -0.06
N SER A 30 -5.97 3.28 -1.37
CA SER A 30 -4.89 2.79 -2.21
C SER A 30 -4.74 3.59 -3.50
N ARG A 31 -3.53 3.59 -4.04
CA ARG A 31 -3.21 4.04 -5.39
C ARG A 31 -2.45 2.94 -6.13
N LEU A 32 -2.75 2.75 -7.40
CA LEU A 32 -2.08 1.80 -8.27
C LEU A 32 -1.44 2.57 -9.43
N ASP A 33 -0.13 2.45 -9.57
CA ASP A 33 0.64 3.01 -10.66
C ASP A 33 1.28 1.86 -11.47
N ARG A 34 1.28 1.97 -12.80
CA ARG A 34 1.96 1.01 -13.69
C ARG A 34 3.37 1.50 -13.99
N GLY A 35 4.35 0.62 -13.86
CA GLY A 35 5.74 0.91 -14.23
C GLY A 35 5.89 1.14 -15.74
N VAL A 36 6.74 2.10 -16.09
CA VAL A 36 7.10 2.49 -17.46
C VAL A 36 8.62 2.51 -17.59
N ASP A 37 9.13 2.58 -18.82
CA ASP A 37 10.55 2.58 -19.12
C ASP A 37 11.31 1.42 -18.44
N GLU A 38 12.22 1.71 -17.53
CA GLU A 38 13.03 0.72 -16.80
C GLU A 38 12.19 -0.14 -15.85
N ASP A 39 11.01 0.34 -15.44
CA ASP A 39 10.09 -0.34 -14.53
C ASP A 39 8.99 -1.14 -15.26
N VAL A 40 9.05 -1.27 -16.60
CA VAL A 40 8.05 -2.03 -17.37
C VAL A 40 7.88 -3.44 -16.82
N GLY A 41 6.61 -3.83 -16.62
CA GLY A 41 6.27 -5.15 -16.06
C GLY A 41 6.21 -5.17 -14.54
N THR A 42 6.38 -4.01 -13.89
CA THR A 42 6.09 -3.82 -12.47
C THR A 42 4.90 -2.91 -12.25
N TRP A 43 4.32 -3.02 -11.06
CA TRP A 43 3.23 -2.20 -10.56
C TRP A 43 3.56 -1.73 -9.15
N ARG A 44 3.24 -0.48 -8.87
CA ARG A 44 3.36 0.12 -7.55
C ARG A 44 1.97 0.28 -6.94
N LEU A 45 1.71 -0.43 -5.87
CA LEU A 45 0.56 -0.21 -4.99
C LEU A 45 1.00 0.62 -3.79
N VAL A 46 0.35 1.74 -3.56
CA VAL A 46 0.56 2.57 -2.38
C VAL A 46 -0.70 2.53 -1.54
N PHE A 47 -0.60 2.05 -0.30
CA PHE A 47 -1.69 2.08 0.68
C PHE A 47 -1.45 3.16 1.71
N PHE A 48 -2.53 3.80 2.14
CA PHE A 48 -2.53 4.83 3.16
C PHE A 48 -3.49 4.43 4.27
N HIS A 49 -3.04 4.49 5.51
CA HIS A 49 -3.87 4.28 6.69
C HIS A 49 -3.35 5.17 7.81
N ARG A 50 -4.23 5.99 8.41
CA ARG A 50 -3.86 6.98 9.44
C ARG A 50 -2.66 7.82 8.98
N ASN A 51 -1.55 7.72 9.71
CA ASN A 51 -0.32 8.46 9.51
C ASN A 51 0.76 7.64 8.78
N ALA A 52 0.38 6.50 8.18
CA ALA A 52 1.30 5.58 7.55
C ALA A 52 1.04 5.42 6.04
N ARG A 53 2.13 5.20 5.30
CA ARG A 53 2.16 4.88 3.88
C ARG A 53 2.92 3.59 3.66
N LEU A 54 2.24 2.57 3.15
CA LEU A 54 2.84 1.35 2.65
C LEU A 54 3.00 1.47 1.13
N THR A 55 4.19 1.16 0.61
CA THR A 55 4.43 1.03 -0.83
C THR A 55 4.83 -0.41 -1.13
N VAL A 56 4.17 -1.05 -2.09
CA VAL A 56 4.40 -2.41 -2.55
C VAL A 56 4.69 -2.36 -4.05
N ILE A 57 5.81 -2.92 -4.47
CA ILE A 57 6.16 -3.15 -5.87
C ILE A 57 5.94 -4.63 -6.17
N MET A 58 5.23 -4.92 -7.24
CA MET A 58 4.90 -6.28 -7.64
C MET A 58 4.94 -6.46 -9.15
N ASP A 59 5.03 -7.70 -9.58
CA ASP A 59 4.88 -8.07 -10.99
C ASP A 59 3.40 -8.23 -11.40
N LYS A 60 3.17 -8.64 -12.65
CA LYS A 60 1.83 -8.84 -13.20
C LYS A 60 1.04 -9.96 -12.51
N ALA A 61 1.74 -10.95 -11.96
CA ALA A 61 1.15 -12.08 -11.24
C ALA A 61 0.78 -11.72 -9.81
N GLY A 62 1.14 -10.52 -9.33
CA GLY A 62 0.91 -10.09 -7.95
C GLY A 62 2.02 -10.56 -6.99
N VAL A 63 3.13 -11.07 -7.51
CA VAL A 63 4.29 -11.44 -6.68
C VAL A 63 4.96 -10.15 -6.20
N VAL A 64 5.07 -10.01 -4.89
CA VAL A 64 5.74 -8.85 -4.28
C VAL A 64 7.24 -8.93 -4.53
N LEU A 65 7.76 -7.92 -5.21
CA LEU A 65 9.18 -7.75 -5.48
C LEU A 65 9.84 -6.90 -4.38
N ARG A 66 9.13 -5.90 -3.87
CA ARG A 66 9.61 -4.99 -2.82
C ARG A 66 8.45 -4.43 -2.01
N GLN A 67 8.69 -4.16 -0.74
CA GLN A 67 7.78 -3.36 0.07
C GLN A 67 8.53 -2.39 0.98
N SER A 68 7.88 -1.29 1.36
CA SER A 68 8.40 -0.32 2.32
C SER A 68 7.25 0.36 3.07
N LEU A 69 7.36 0.47 4.38
CA LEU A 69 6.44 1.22 5.23
C LEU A 69 7.13 2.50 5.70
N VAL A 70 6.40 3.61 5.64
CA VAL A 70 6.75 4.84 6.35
C VAL A 70 5.60 5.16 7.29
N ASP A 71 5.90 5.18 8.60
CA ASP A 71 4.95 5.53 9.64
C ASP A 71 5.41 6.84 10.31
N PHE A 72 4.50 7.81 10.39
CA PHE A 72 4.75 9.11 11.01
C PHE A 72 4.33 9.16 12.50
N GLY A 73 3.86 8.05 13.07
CA GLY A 73 3.42 7.96 14.46
C GLY A 73 2.24 8.91 14.70
N ASP A 74 2.39 9.84 15.64
CA ASP A 74 1.35 10.83 15.96
C ASP A 74 1.34 12.02 14.99
N MET A 75 2.35 12.17 14.14
CA MET A 75 2.40 13.26 13.17
C MET A 75 1.52 12.94 11.95
N PRO A 76 0.68 13.89 11.48
CA PRO A 76 -0.15 13.66 10.32
C PRO A 76 0.71 13.37 9.09
N LEU A 77 0.30 12.39 8.29
CA LEU A 77 0.96 12.08 7.02
C LEU A 77 1.00 13.34 6.13
N PRO A 78 2.18 13.84 5.72
CA PRO A 78 2.26 15.03 4.90
C PRO A 78 1.52 14.84 3.57
N ARG A 79 0.76 15.85 3.13
CA ARG A 79 0.02 15.79 1.86
C ARG A 79 0.92 15.51 0.65
N SER A 80 2.19 15.91 0.70
CA SER A 80 3.19 15.58 -0.32
C SER A 80 3.39 14.08 -0.51
N MET A 81 3.18 13.27 0.53
CA MET A 81 3.32 11.81 0.49
C MET A 81 2.21 11.12 -0.31
N HIS A 82 1.11 11.81 -0.62
CA HIS A 82 0.06 11.30 -1.51
C HIS A 82 0.35 11.54 -3.00
N ARG A 83 1.42 12.27 -3.34
CA ARG A 83 1.78 12.56 -4.74
C ARG A 83 2.37 11.31 -5.43
N PRO A 84 2.16 11.16 -6.76
CA PRO A 84 2.72 10.08 -7.59
C PRO A 84 4.19 9.80 -7.32
#